data_AF-A0A661MWB3-F1
#
_entry.id   AF-A0A661MWB3-F1
#
_cell.length_a   1.000
_cell.length_b   1.000
_cell.length_c   1.000
_cell.angle_alpha   90.00
_cell.angle_beta   90.00
_cell.angle_gamma   90.00
#
_symmetry.space_group_name_H-M   'P 1'
#
loop_
_entity.id
_entity.type
_entity.pdbx_description
1 polymer ?
#
loop_
_entity_poly.entity_id
_entity_poly.type
_entity_poly.pdbx_seq_one_letter_code
_entity_poly.pdbx_strand_id
1 'polypeptide(L)'
;MLASACGSSGSGSSDGGGPCEYDSTFDAIQAQIFDAKGCTNAACHGKADDPAGGLDLREGFALENLIRVDGQAGPFRLVFPGDQERSLLYLKLAAKEGRTDLTEWGVSGDPMPFGDMDPLSQDELDAVRAWIRSGAPGTTLVKGTEGLLGCSGPVDFDPNKMEPLDPPAADEGLQFYSGAYVLPAESEDEVCYATYYDFSAQIPAAAQLDCPEAWGQGRKCFSFGRNELAQDGQSHHSIISIYGAPSDPNGGEWGPWGCLGGASHGTACDPTDAAACGTRSQCSTPVVTAAACSGYPHAPADFSSLASLSGTSSSRVQLTGAQESVFVDEPVEGVYSVLPVDGFIAWNSHAFNLTTKDTTIEQWVNLDFIRDVDRRWEREQIFDVSRVFAMGTIPPFESREVCMTFTLPRYARLMTLSSHMHWHGKVFRIWAPPNQPCSGGSVSSVDTSCTAPEGAPMYENRLYDDPLYLYFEGDALPTFDGAEDAERTFKACALFDNGGDDISTLKLNSTSGYSQVCDSAGAVAGFATCGCTPDELACVGASHQGAACGGDDSVCGGGVCDACPLQGGMTTNDEMFIPLGSYFVQPPL
;
A
#
# COMPACT_ATOMS: atom_id res chain seq x y z
N MET A 1 36.87 -46.70 42.15
CA MET A 1 36.67 -47.29 40.81
C MET A 1 35.53 -46.50 40.18
N LEU A 2 35.82 -45.58 39.24
CA LEU A 2 35.83 -45.80 37.78
C LEU A 2 34.45 -46.32 37.31
N ALA A 3 33.69 -45.69 36.41
CA ALA A 3 33.92 -44.53 35.56
C ALA A 3 32.58 -43.94 35.07
N SER A 4 32.53 -42.62 34.88
CA SER A 4 31.58 -41.92 34.01
C SER A 4 31.86 -42.22 32.54
N ALA A 5 30.82 -42.27 31.71
CA ALA A 5 30.92 -42.10 30.26
C ALA A 5 29.76 -41.24 29.74
N CYS A 6 30.12 -40.23 28.97
CA CYS A 6 29.28 -39.21 28.36
C CYS A 6 28.52 -39.73 27.13
N GLY A 7 27.36 -39.14 26.88
CA GLY A 7 26.65 -39.18 25.60
C GLY A 7 25.98 -37.84 25.36
N SER A 8 26.77 -36.85 24.92
CA SER A 8 26.28 -35.54 24.48
C SER A 8 25.89 -35.67 23.00
N SER A 9 24.61 -35.83 22.72
CA SER A 9 24.04 -35.53 21.41
C SER A 9 23.87 -34.01 21.34
N GLY A 10 24.88 -33.34 20.80
CA GLY A 10 24.80 -31.92 20.46
C GLY A 10 23.80 -31.74 19.32
N SER A 11 22.58 -31.35 19.66
CA SER A 11 21.76 -30.52 18.80
C SER A 11 22.46 -29.16 18.76
N GLY A 12 23.17 -28.89 17.67
CA GLY A 12 23.63 -27.53 17.38
C GLY A 12 22.40 -26.68 17.10
N SER A 13 21.82 -26.10 18.13
CA SER A 13 21.12 -24.83 17.98
C SER A 13 22.19 -23.82 17.59
N SER A 14 22.16 -23.37 16.34
CA SER A 14 22.80 -22.13 15.97
C SER A 14 22.05 -20.98 16.63
N ASP A 15 22.24 -20.77 17.94
CA ASP A 15 22.06 -19.46 18.58
C ASP A 15 23.22 -18.56 18.13
N GLY A 16 23.30 -18.34 16.82
CA GLY A 16 24.48 -17.85 16.12
C GLY A 16 24.34 -16.43 15.57
N GLY A 17 23.42 -15.62 16.08
CA GLY A 17 23.39 -14.21 15.73
C GLY A 17 24.21 -13.39 16.71
N GLY A 18 25.37 -12.90 16.28
CA GLY A 18 26.06 -11.81 16.99
C GLY A 18 25.26 -10.50 16.92
N PRO A 19 25.69 -9.42 17.60
CA PRO A 19 25.14 -8.08 17.38
C PRO A 19 25.12 -7.73 15.88
N CYS A 20 24.18 -6.90 15.42
CA CYS A 20 24.25 -6.30 14.08
C CYS A 20 25.56 -5.51 13.98
N GLU A 21 26.60 -6.10 13.38
CA GLU A 21 27.90 -5.42 13.14
C GLU A 21 27.91 -4.65 11.81
N TYR A 22 26.77 -4.59 11.12
CA TYR A 22 26.61 -3.85 9.86
C TYR A 22 26.04 -2.46 10.11
N ASP A 23 26.57 -1.46 9.40
CA ASP A 23 26.11 -0.07 9.48
C ASP A 23 24.72 0.10 8.83
N SER A 24 24.36 -0.77 7.87
CA SER A 24 23.06 -0.80 7.21
C SER A 24 22.62 -2.20 6.78
N THR A 25 21.33 -2.37 6.46
CA THR A 25 20.84 -3.62 5.84
C THR A 25 21.48 -3.86 4.48
N PHE A 26 21.79 -2.79 3.72
CA PHE A 26 22.48 -2.93 2.45
C PHE A 26 23.90 -3.46 2.62
N ASP A 27 24.65 -3.03 3.64
CA ASP A 27 25.99 -3.54 3.91
C ASP A 27 25.96 -5.04 4.24
N ALA A 28 24.93 -5.49 4.96
CA ALA A 28 24.69 -6.90 5.22
C ALA A 28 24.36 -7.67 3.93
N ILE A 29 23.51 -7.12 3.04
CA ILE A 29 23.21 -7.70 1.72
C ILE A 29 24.47 -7.77 0.86
N GLN A 30 25.26 -6.70 0.81
CA GLN A 30 26.53 -6.65 0.07
C GLN A 30 27.46 -7.78 0.53
N ALA A 31 27.71 -7.89 1.83
CA ALA A 31 28.63 -8.88 2.38
C ALA A 31 28.11 -10.33 2.30
N GLN A 32 26.87 -10.57 2.73
CA GLN A 32 26.32 -11.92 2.89
C GLN A 32 25.70 -12.49 1.62
N ILE A 33 25.28 -11.63 0.69
CA ILE A 33 24.59 -12.05 -0.54
C ILE A 33 25.49 -11.78 -1.74
N PHE A 34 25.82 -10.52 -2.04
CA PHE A 34 26.55 -10.23 -3.28
C PHE A 34 27.97 -10.79 -3.27
N ASP A 35 28.70 -10.63 -2.16
CA ASP A 35 30.08 -11.10 -2.05
C ASP A 35 30.15 -12.59 -1.68
N ALA A 36 29.46 -13.02 -0.62
CA ALA A 36 29.57 -14.41 -0.16
C ALA A 36 28.96 -15.44 -1.12
N LYS A 37 27.96 -15.07 -1.94
CA LYS A 37 27.40 -15.96 -2.99
C LYS A 37 28.14 -15.86 -4.32
N GLY A 38 29.16 -15.01 -4.40
CA GLY A 38 30.01 -14.88 -5.59
C GLY A 38 29.40 -14.10 -6.74
N CYS A 39 28.34 -13.31 -6.51
CA CYS A 39 27.78 -12.40 -7.51
C CYS A 39 28.85 -11.40 -7.99
N THR A 40 29.73 -10.95 -7.09
CA THR A 40 30.86 -10.05 -7.35
C THR A 40 32.10 -10.73 -7.92
N ASN A 41 32.00 -11.97 -8.43
CA ASN A 41 33.08 -12.58 -9.19
C ASN A 41 33.32 -11.81 -10.50
N ALA A 42 34.58 -11.66 -10.91
CA ALA A 42 34.98 -11.00 -12.16
C ALA A 42 34.35 -11.61 -13.44
N ALA A 43 33.92 -12.87 -13.40
CA ALA A 43 33.18 -13.50 -14.50
C ALA A 43 31.69 -13.09 -14.55
N CYS A 44 31.18 -12.51 -13.46
CA CYS A 44 29.80 -12.10 -13.27
C CYS A 44 29.76 -10.56 -13.11
N HIS A 45 29.44 -10.05 -11.92
CA HIS A 45 29.25 -8.62 -11.67
C HIS A 45 30.46 -7.94 -11.00
N GLY A 46 31.63 -8.60 -11.02
CA GLY A 46 32.85 -8.17 -10.30
C GLY A 46 33.90 -7.42 -11.11
N LYS A 47 33.60 -6.94 -12.31
CA LYS A 47 34.58 -6.35 -13.22
C LYS A 47 34.24 -4.90 -13.55
N ALA A 48 35.08 -3.96 -13.13
CA ALA A 48 34.84 -2.51 -13.30
C ALA A 48 34.57 -2.06 -14.74
N ASP A 49 35.40 -2.51 -15.68
CA ASP A 49 35.43 -1.96 -17.04
C ASP A 49 34.37 -2.59 -17.98
N ASP A 50 33.82 -3.74 -17.59
CA ASP A 50 32.93 -4.57 -18.43
C ASP A 50 32.25 -5.64 -17.56
N PRO A 51 31.37 -5.24 -16.63
CA PRO A 51 30.63 -6.17 -15.79
C PRO A 51 29.52 -6.87 -16.60
N ALA A 52 29.18 -8.11 -16.24
CA ALA A 52 28.10 -8.83 -16.89
C ALA A 52 26.77 -8.05 -16.77
N GLY A 53 26.06 -7.92 -17.90
CA GLY A 53 24.81 -7.16 -17.97
C GLY A 53 24.97 -5.66 -17.69
N GLY A 54 26.20 -5.13 -17.73
CA GLY A 54 26.48 -3.72 -17.42
C GLY A 54 26.33 -3.36 -15.93
N LEU A 55 26.21 -4.36 -15.04
CA LEU A 55 25.95 -4.14 -13.61
C LEU A 55 27.15 -4.55 -12.76
N ASP A 56 27.78 -3.57 -12.11
CA ASP A 56 28.86 -3.76 -11.16
C ASP A 56 28.32 -3.80 -9.72
N LEU A 57 28.43 -4.96 -9.08
CA LEU A 57 27.94 -5.23 -7.72
C LEU A 57 29.04 -5.18 -6.65
N ARG A 58 30.24 -4.69 -6.99
CA ARG A 58 31.31 -4.54 -6.00
C ARG A 58 30.94 -3.52 -4.94
N GLU A 59 31.42 -3.77 -3.72
CA GLU A 59 31.32 -2.85 -2.60
C GLU A 59 31.75 -1.43 -3.00
N GLY A 60 30.95 -0.44 -2.57
CA GLY A 60 31.13 0.97 -2.91
C GLY A 60 30.58 1.41 -4.26
N PHE A 61 30.11 0.49 -5.11
CA PHE A 61 29.48 0.80 -6.40
C PHE A 61 28.06 0.23 -6.53
N ALA A 62 27.80 -0.91 -5.89
CA ALA A 62 26.56 -1.68 -6.07
C ALA A 62 25.28 -0.86 -5.85
N LEU A 63 25.19 -0.09 -4.77
CA LEU A 63 23.97 0.66 -4.44
C LEU A 63 23.57 1.63 -5.56
N GLU A 64 24.48 2.53 -5.94
CA GLU A 64 24.23 3.54 -6.98
C GLU A 64 23.97 2.90 -8.34
N ASN A 65 24.56 1.74 -8.62
CA ASN A 65 24.31 0.99 -9.86
C ASN A 65 22.98 0.24 -9.88
N LEU A 66 22.30 0.07 -8.73
CA LEU A 66 21.06 -0.67 -8.60
C LEU A 66 19.84 0.26 -8.56
N ILE A 67 19.88 1.31 -7.75
CA ILE A 67 18.69 2.12 -7.43
C ILE A 67 18.27 2.97 -8.63
N ARG A 68 17.04 2.75 -9.13
CA ARG A 68 16.42 3.48 -10.26
C ARG A 68 17.22 3.42 -11.58
N VAL A 69 18.18 2.51 -11.70
CA VAL A 69 18.93 2.27 -12.96
C VAL A 69 18.13 1.34 -13.87
N ASP A 70 18.01 1.67 -15.15
CA ASP A 70 17.32 0.80 -16.12
C ASP A 70 18.01 -0.55 -16.28
N GLY A 71 17.22 -1.63 -16.18
CA GLY A 71 17.68 -2.97 -16.46
C GLY A 71 17.84 -3.22 -17.95
N GLN A 72 18.85 -3.98 -18.35
CA GLN A 72 19.04 -4.35 -19.77
C GLN A 72 18.17 -5.54 -20.20
N ALA A 73 17.58 -6.26 -19.24
CA ALA A 73 16.92 -7.54 -19.48
C ALA A 73 15.39 -7.47 -19.50
N GLY A 74 14.78 -6.29 -19.47
CA GLY A 74 13.33 -6.13 -19.45
C GLY A 74 12.93 -4.67 -19.26
N PRO A 75 11.63 -4.37 -19.07
CA PRO A 75 11.13 -3.01 -18.92
C PRO A 75 11.34 -2.41 -17.52
N PHE A 76 12.01 -3.13 -16.62
CA PHE A 76 12.12 -2.79 -15.21
C PHE A 76 13.44 -2.12 -14.83
N ARG A 77 13.41 -1.32 -13.77
CA ARG A 77 14.61 -0.86 -13.08
C ARG A 77 15.30 -2.04 -12.39
N LEU A 78 16.61 -1.95 -12.17
CA LEU A 78 17.38 -2.94 -11.44
C LEU A 78 16.85 -3.11 -10.01
N VAL A 79 16.71 -2.00 -9.30
CA VAL A 79 15.91 -1.89 -8.08
C VAL A 79 14.98 -0.69 -8.23
N PHE A 80 13.68 -0.94 -8.08
CA PHE A 80 12.67 0.09 -7.88
C PHE A 80 12.38 0.15 -6.37
N PRO A 81 12.81 1.21 -5.66
CA PRO A 81 12.52 1.37 -4.24
C PRO A 81 11.03 1.19 -3.96
N GLY A 82 10.69 0.44 -2.90
CA GLY A 82 9.30 0.22 -2.47
C GLY A 82 8.57 -0.93 -3.17
N ASP A 83 9.05 -1.44 -4.31
CA ASP A 83 8.35 -2.46 -5.10
C ASP A 83 9.31 -3.55 -5.64
N GLN A 84 9.19 -4.76 -5.11
CA GLN A 84 10.01 -5.90 -5.54
C GLN A 84 9.60 -6.48 -6.90
N GLU A 85 8.33 -6.36 -7.28
CA GLU A 85 7.82 -6.88 -8.56
C GLU A 85 8.26 -5.99 -9.73
N ARG A 86 8.56 -4.72 -9.46
CA ARG A 86 9.21 -3.78 -10.40
C ARG A 86 10.72 -3.78 -10.34
N SER A 87 11.33 -4.67 -9.55
CA SER A 87 12.77 -4.76 -9.37
C SER A 87 13.34 -5.97 -10.11
N LEU A 88 14.04 -5.71 -11.22
CA LEU A 88 14.66 -6.76 -12.04
C LEU A 88 15.62 -7.65 -11.23
N LEU A 89 16.33 -7.07 -10.25
CA LEU A 89 17.17 -7.82 -9.31
C LEU A 89 16.35 -8.89 -8.59
N TYR A 90 15.23 -8.51 -7.98
CA TYR A 90 14.40 -9.44 -7.21
C TYR A 90 13.75 -10.49 -8.10
N LEU A 91 13.18 -10.09 -9.25
CA LEU A 91 12.57 -11.04 -10.19
C LEU A 91 13.56 -12.14 -10.61
N LYS A 92 14.81 -11.78 -10.94
CA LYS A 92 15.84 -12.75 -11.32
C LYS A 92 16.25 -13.68 -10.17
N LEU A 93 16.33 -13.17 -8.94
CA LEU A 93 16.63 -13.96 -7.75
C LEU A 93 15.46 -14.92 -7.40
N ALA A 94 14.23 -14.41 -7.41
CA ALA A 94 13.03 -15.18 -7.11
C ALA A 94 12.76 -16.27 -8.17
N ALA A 95 13.07 -16.01 -9.44
CA ALA A 95 12.92 -17.00 -10.51
C ALA A 95 13.85 -18.20 -10.34
N LYS A 96 15.03 -18.01 -9.75
CA LYS A 96 15.97 -19.11 -9.48
C LYS A 96 15.43 -20.09 -8.43
N GLU A 97 14.65 -19.56 -7.49
CA GLU A 97 13.88 -20.31 -6.49
C GLU A 97 12.56 -20.88 -7.04
N GLY A 98 12.24 -20.64 -8.32
CA GLY A 98 10.98 -21.06 -8.93
C GLY A 98 9.75 -20.33 -8.37
N ARG A 99 9.93 -19.16 -7.73
CA ARG A 99 8.83 -18.35 -7.19
C ARG A 99 8.12 -17.49 -8.25
N THR A 100 8.76 -17.24 -9.38
CA THR A 100 8.21 -16.47 -10.50
C THR A 100 8.77 -16.96 -11.84
N ASP A 101 8.01 -16.80 -12.93
CA ASP A 101 8.45 -17.07 -14.29
C ASP A 101 8.81 -15.75 -14.98
N LEU A 102 10.10 -15.55 -15.30
CA LEU A 102 10.59 -14.32 -15.94
C LEU A 102 9.86 -13.99 -17.25
N THR A 103 9.38 -15.00 -17.98
CA THR A 103 8.72 -14.78 -19.27
C THR A 103 7.36 -14.12 -19.13
N GLU A 104 6.65 -14.37 -18.03
CA GLU A 104 5.38 -13.72 -17.72
C GLU A 104 5.55 -12.22 -17.47
N TRP A 105 6.74 -11.82 -17.02
CA TRP A 105 7.11 -10.42 -16.77
C TRP A 105 7.82 -9.76 -17.98
N GLY A 106 7.94 -10.45 -19.12
CA GLY A 106 8.69 -9.94 -20.26
C GLY A 106 10.20 -9.77 -19.97
N VAL A 107 10.71 -10.46 -18.95
CA VAL A 107 12.13 -10.44 -18.56
C VAL A 107 12.88 -11.53 -19.34
N SER A 108 14.00 -11.12 -19.92
CA SER A 108 14.88 -11.96 -20.73
C SER A 108 16.11 -12.46 -19.95
N GLY A 109 16.74 -13.48 -20.53
CA GLY A 109 17.91 -14.14 -19.95
C GLY A 109 17.55 -15.08 -18.79
N ASP A 110 18.59 -15.69 -18.21
CA ASP A 110 18.40 -16.72 -17.19
C ASP A 110 18.18 -16.13 -15.78
N PRO A 111 17.55 -16.91 -14.88
CA PRO A 111 17.52 -16.61 -13.45
C PRO A 111 18.92 -16.48 -12.84
N MET A 112 19.02 -15.73 -11.74
CA MET A 112 20.27 -15.49 -11.03
C MET A 112 20.21 -16.06 -9.60
N PRO A 113 21.29 -16.64 -9.05
CA PRO A 113 22.61 -16.82 -9.66
C PRO A 113 22.63 -17.77 -10.89
N PHE A 114 23.47 -17.45 -11.88
CA PHE A 114 23.49 -18.12 -13.18
C PHE A 114 23.97 -19.59 -13.12
N GLY A 115 23.44 -20.43 -14.01
CA GLY A 115 23.92 -21.81 -14.21
C GLY A 115 23.65 -22.71 -13.01
N ASP A 116 24.65 -23.53 -12.63
CA ASP A 116 24.54 -24.50 -11.52
C ASP A 116 24.83 -23.89 -10.14
N MET A 117 24.95 -22.55 -10.04
CA MET A 117 25.11 -21.88 -8.74
C MET A 117 23.84 -22.07 -7.90
N ASP A 118 24.04 -22.31 -6.60
CA ASP A 118 22.95 -22.46 -5.65
C ASP A 118 22.11 -21.17 -5.58
N PRO A 119 20.78 -21.29 -5.44
CA PRO A 119 19.94 -20.14 -5.15
C PRO A 119 20.25 -19.50 -3.80
N LEU A 120 19.70 -18.30 -3.59
CA LEU A 120 19.62 -17.73 -2.24
C LEU A 120 18.72 -18.59 -1.37
N SER A 121 19.04 -18.67 -0.08
CA SER A 121 18.10 -19.19 0.90
C SER A 121 16.85 -18.31 0.99
N GLN A 122 15.77 -18.85 1.53
CA GLN A 122 14.54 -18.11 1.77
C GLN A 122 14.79 -16.84 2.58
N ASP A 123 15.54 -16.93 3.68
CA ASP A 123 15.82 -15.78 4.54
C ASP A 123 16.62 -14.69 3.81
N GLU A 124 17.60 -15.07 2.98
CA GLU A 124 18.38 -14.12 2.18
C GLU A 124 17.51 -13.43 1.11
N LEU A 125 16.63 -14.16 0.43
CA LEU A 125 15.71 -13.59 -0.54
C LEU A 125 14.68 -12.68 0.12
N ASP A 126 14.14 -13.09 1.26
CA ASP A 126 13.16 -12.33 2.03
C ASP A 126 13.81 -11.06 2.63
N ALA A 127 15.11 -11.09 2.98
CA ALA A 127 15.87 -9.90 3.38
C ALA A 127 16.04 -8.90 2.23
N VAL A 128 16.35 -9.37 1.01
CA VAL A 128 16.41 -8.50 -0.18
C VAL A 128 15.04 -7.89 -0.47
N ARG A 129 13.96 -8.68 -0.38
CA ARG A 129 12.58 -8.18 -0.52
C ARG A 129 12.28 -7.09 0.51
N ALA A 130 12.55 -7.35 1.79
CA ALA A 130 12.29 -6.41 2.87
C ALA A 130 13.08 -5.10 2.70
N TRP A 131 14.34 -5.18 2.27
CA TRP A 131 15.16 -4.02 1.94
C TRP A 131 14.55 -3.19 0.80
N ILE A 132 14.17 -3.83 -0.32
CA ILE A 132 13.53 -3.14 -1.46
C ILE A 132 12.23 -2.45 -1.01
N ARG A 133 11.31 -3.18 -0.36
CA ARG A 133 10.01 -2.65 0.09
C ARG A 133 10.15 -1.49 1.09
N SER A 134 11.26 -1.44 1.80
CA SER A 134 11.58 -0.38 2.76
C SER A 134 12.20 0.87 2.12
N GLY A 135 12.18 0.96 0.79
CA GLY A 135 12.76 2.07 0.02
C GLY A 135 14.22 1.88 -0.36
N ALA A 136 14.74 0.65 -0.20
CA ALA A 136 16.10 0.28 -0.53
C ALA A 136 17.17 1.22 0.10
N PRO A 137 17.09 1.52 1.41
CA PRO A 137 17.99 2.48 2.03
C PRO A 137 19.44 1.97 2.03
N GLY A 138 20.39 2.87 1.79
CA GLY A 138 21.81 2.55 1.74
C GLY A 138 22.57 2.72 3.05
N THR A 139 21.96 3.35 4.07
CA THR A 139 22.67 3.81 5.27
C THR A 139 21.95 3.50 6.58
N THR A 140 20.83 2.79 6.52
CA THR A 140 20.02 2.48 7.70
C THR A 140 19.71 0.98 7.78
N LEU A 141 19.40 0.53 9.00
CA LEU A 141 18.91 -0.82 9.24
C LEU A 141 17.39 -0.86 9.06
N VAL A 142 16.93 -1.80 8.26
CA VAL A 142 15.52 -2.09 7.98
C VAL A 142 15.01 -3.09 9.02
N LYS A 143 13.99 -2.69 9.78
CA LYS A 143 13.34 -3.54 10.78
C LYS A 143 12.83 -4.84 10.17
N GLY A 144 13.09 -5.96 10.84
CA GLY A 144 12.67 -7.29 10.40
C GLY A 144 13.71 -8.02 9.53
N THR A 145 14.83 -7.37 9.20
CA THR A 145 15.92 -8.01 8.46
C THR A 145 16.98 -8.64 9.35
N GLU A 146 16.95 -8.38 10.66
CA GLU A 146 17.98 -8.81 11.60
C GLU A 146 18.00 -10.33 11.69
N GLY A 147 16.83 -10.93 11.95
CA GLY A 147 16.70 -12.39 12.01
C GLY A 147 17.03 -13.07 10.67
N LEU A 148 16.64 -12.45 9.57
CA LEU A 148 16.85 -12.97 8.20
C LEU A 148 18.34 -12.95 7.79
N LEU A 149 19.08 -11.98 8.29
CA LEU A 149 20.51 -11.78 8.00
C LEU A 149 21.41 -12.26 9.14
N GLY A 150 20.89 -13.14 10.01
CA GLY A 150 21.66 -13.78 11.08
C GLY A 150 22.21 -12.82 12.13
N CYS A 151 21.55 -11.68 12.34
CA CYS A 151 21.89 -10.70 13.35
C CYS A 151 20.94 -10.79 14.56
N SER A 152 21.42 -10.49 15.76
CA SER A 152 20.58 -10.46 16.96
C SER A 152 20.93 -9.30 17.90
N GLY A 153 19.98 -8.88 18.72
CA GLY A 153 20.17 -7.83 19.72
C GLY A 153 19.25 -6.63 19.53
N PRO A 154 19.17 -5.71 20.52
CA PRO A 154 18.39 -4.50 20.39
C PRO A 154 19.06 -3.57 19.37
N VAL A 155 18.39 -3.40 18.24
CA VAL A 155 18.76 -2.46 17.19
C VAL A 155 17.77 -1.32 17.23
N ASP A 156 18.28 -0.09 17.16
CA ASP A 156 17.44 1.09 16.99
C ASP A 156 17.27 1.33 15.48
N PHE A 157 16.08 1.07 14.97
CA PHE A 157 15.77 1.21 13.56
C PHE A 157 15.45 2.65 13.20
N ASP A 158 15.89 3.06 12.02
CA ASP A 158 15.41 4.30 11.44
C ASP A 158 14.08 4.06 10.71
N PRO A 159 13.17 5.04 10.74
CA PRO A 159 12.01 5.05 9.85
C PRO A 159 12.47 4.95 8.39
N ASN A 160 12.02 3.91 7.68
CA ASN A 160 12.10 3.78 6.23
C ASN A 160 11.74 5.08 5.50
N LYS A 161 12.56 5.48 4.54
CA LYS A 161 12.28 6.64 3.70
C LYS A 161 12.33 6.23 2.24
N MET A 162 11.42 6.79 1.47
CA MET A 162 11.45 6.67 0.02
C MET A 162 12.26 7.82 -0.55
N GLU A 163 13.20 7.50 -1.44
CA GLU A 163 13.79 8.53 -2.29
C GLU A 163 12.68 9.16 -3.15
N PRO A 164 12.61 10.50 -3.25
CA PRO A 164 11.61 11.18 -4.04
C PRO A 164 11.50 10.62 -5.46
N LEU A 165 10.29 10.63 -6.02
CA LEU A 165 10.13 10.35 -7.45
C LEU A 165 10.81 11.45 -8.27
N ASP A 166 11.54 11.06 -9.30
CA ASP A 166 12.01 12.01 -10.31
C ASP A 166 10.79 12.64 -10.99
N PRO A 167 10.66 13.98 -11.03
CA PRO A 167 9.53 14.61 -11.70
C PRO A 167 9.59 14.33 -13.21
N PRO A 168 8.43 14.13 -13.87
CA PRO A 168 8.38 14.02 -15.33
C PRO A 168 8.95 15.28 -15.99
N ALA A 169 9.39 15.16 -17.24
CA ALA A 169 9.72 16.35 -18.03
C ALA A 169 8.49 17.26 -18.15
N ALA A 170 8.69 18.58 -18.14
CA ALA A 170 7.59 19.55 -18.04
C ALA A 170 6.59 19.50 -19.21
N ASP A 171 6.98 18.99 -20.37
CA ASP A 171 6.11 18.77 -21.53
C ASP A 171 5.57 17.34 -21.65
N GLU A 172 5.96 16.46 -20.73
CA GLU A 172 5.57 15.05 -20.67
C GLU A 172 4.63 14.75 -19.50
N GLY A 173 4.72 15.48 -18.38
CA GLY A 173 3.87 15.22 -17.23
C GLY A 173 3.91 16.28 -16.13
N LEU A 174 3.32 15.92 -14.98
CA LEU A 174 3.24 16.74 -13.77
C LEU A 174 3.60 15.89 -12.55
N GLN A 175 4.13 16.54 -11.51
CA GLN A 175 4.31 15.91 -10.21
C GLN A 175 3.53 16.70 -9.14
N PHE A 176 2.70 15.99 -8.38
CA PHE A 176 2.17 16.48 -7.12
C PHE A 176 3.07 16.02 -5.97
N TYR A 177 3.22 16.88 -4.97
CA TYR A 177 3.95 16.59 -3.75
C TYR A 177 3.10 17.02 -2.55
N SER A 178 3.04 16.15 -1.55
CA SER A 178 2.18 16.35 -0.38
C SER A 178 2.77 17.33 0.64
N GLY A 179 4.09 17.50 0.68
CA GLY A 179 4.79 18.00 1.86
C GLY A 179 5.09 16.87 2.85
N ALA A 180 5.84 17.20 3.90
CA ALA A 180 6.26 16.25 4.92
C ALA A 180 5.47 16.47 6.22
N TYR A 181 4.43 15.67 6.48
CA TYR A 181 3.71 15.72 7.76
C TYR A 181 4.43 14.89 8.82
N VAL A 182 4.33 15.29 10.09
CA VAL A 182 5.04 14.63 11.19
C VAL A 182 4.28 13.38 11.63
N LEU A 183 5.01 12.28 11.82
CA LEU A 183 4.51 11.05 12.43
C LEU A 183 5.40 10.70 13.64
N PRO A 184 4.91 10.86 14.88
CA PRO A 184 5.70 10.57 16.09
C PRO A 184 6.19 9.12 16.16
N ALA A 185 7.22 8.87 16.95
CA ALA A 185 7.65 7.53 17.33
C ALA A 185 6.50 6.71 17.94
N GLU A 186 6.49 5.40 17.67
CA GLU A 186 5.55 4.42 18.25
C GLU A 186 4.07 4.82 18.11
N SER A 187 3.69 5.36 16.96
CA SER A 187 2.34 5.89 16.71
C SER A 187 1.74 5.40 15.39
N GLU A 188 0.41 5.44 15.30
CA GLU A 188 -0.37 5.19 14.07
C GLU A 188 -1.39 6.32 13.95
N ASP A 189 -1.47 6.96 12.79
CA ASP A 189 -2.42 8.04 12.55
C ASP A 189 -2.93 8.04 11.10
N GLU A 190 -4.19 8.46 10.95
CA GLU A 190 -4.82 8.71 9.67
C GLU A 190 -5.15 10.20 9.60
N VAL A 191 -4.35 10.91 8.81
CA VAL A 191 -4.41 12.35 8.71
C VAL A 191 -5.19 12.79 7.48
N CYS A 192 -5.74 13.99 7.56
CA CYS A 192 -6.25 14.73 6.42
C CYS A 192 -5.67 16.13 6.39
N TYR A 193 -5.35 16.59 5.18
CA TYR A 193 -5.06 17.98 4.85
C TYR A 193 -5.29 18.24 3.37
N ALA A 194 -5.23 19.50 2.98
CA ALA A 194 -5.39 19.93 1.61
C ALA A 194 -4.22 20.76 1.11
N THR A 195 -3.93 20.62 -0.17
CA THR A 195 -3.02 21.49 -0.91
C THR A 195 -3.75 22.05 -2.14
N TYR A 196 -3.32 23.22 -2.61
CA TYR A 196 -3.83 23.81 -3.85
C TYR A 196 -2.83 23.59 -4.98
N TYR A 197 -3.32 23.43 -6.21
CA TYR A 197 -2.51 23.41 -7.41
C TYR A 197 -3.14 24.26 -8.53
N ASP A 198 -2.28 24.85 -9.37
CA ASP A 198 -2.63 25.46 -10.63
C ASP A 198 -1.52 25.16 -11.65
N PHE A 199 -1.84 24.31 -12.63
CA PHE A 199 -0.96 23.91 -13.71
C PHE A 199 -1.42 24.44 -15.07
N SER A 200 -2.34 25.40 -15.09
CA SER A 200 -2.90 25.98 -16.32
C SER A 200 -1.83 26.50 -17.30
N ALA A 201 -0.70 26.98 -16.78
CA ALA A 201 0.44 27.46 -17.58
C ALA A 201 1.45 26.37 -18.00
N GLN A 202 1.40 25.18 -17.39
CA GLN A 202 2.37 24.09 -17.63
C GLN A 202 1.83 23.07 -18.63
N ILE A 203 0.51 22.86 -18.65
CA ILE A 203 -0.11 21.79 -19.43
C ILE A 203 -0.11 22.12 -20.93
N PRO A 204 0.50 21.29 -21.79
CA PRO A 204 0.47 21.48 -23.24
C PRO A 204 -0.95 21.46 -23.80
N ALA A 205 -1.22 22.29 -24.82
CA ALA A 205 -2.55 22.37 -25.45
C ALA A 205 -3.07 21.03 -25.98
N ALA A 206 -2.17 20.13 -26.43
CA ALA A 206 -2.52 18.80 -26.91
C ALA A 206 -3.00 17.84 -25.80
N ALA A 207 -2.67 18.12 -24.54
CA ALA A 207 -3.14 17.36 -23.38
C ALA A 207 -4.40 17.98 -22.75
N GLN A 208 -4.81 19.18 -23.17
CA GLN A 208 -5.99 19.85 -22.62
C GLN A 208 -7.30 19.35 -23.26
N LEU A 209 -8.39 19.50 -22.51
CA LEU A 209 -9.75 19.26 -22.96
C LEU A 209 -10.74 20.13 -22.15
N ASP A 210 -11.97 20.25 -22.64
CA ASP A 210 -13.07 20.71 -21.80
C ASP A 210 -13.34 19.65 -20.73
N CYS A 211 -13.51 20.09 -19.49
CA CYS A 211 -13.80 19.16 -18.40
C CYS A 211 -15.14 18.44 -18.63
N PRO A 212 -15.22 17.14 -18.30
CA PRO A 212 -16.49 16.46 -18.08
C PRO A 212 -17.40 17.26 -17.14
N GLU A 213 -18.72 17.19 -17.34
CA GLU A 213 -19.69 17.96 -16.54
C GLU A 213 -19.55 17.72 -15.03
N ALA A 214 -19.09 16.53 -14.63
CA ALA A 214 -18.82 16.15 -13.24
C ALA A 214 -17.83 17.11 -12.52
N TRP A 215 -16.92 17.74 -13.25
CA TRP A 215 -15.94 18.69 -12.69
C TRP A 215 -16.43 20.15 -12.67
N GLY A 216 -17.62 20.41 -13.21
CA GLY A 216 -18.20 21.75 -13.35
C GLY A 216 -18.12 22.28 -14.77
N GLN A 217 -19.23 22.88 -15.22
CA GLN A 217 -19.40 23.37 -16.59
C GLN A 217 -18.40 24.50 -16.93
N GLY A 218 -17.73 24.38 -18.08
CA GLY A 218 -16.87 25.43 -18.64
C GLY A 218 -15.45 25.47 -18.10
N ARG A 219 -15.05 24.50 -17.25
CA ARG A 219 -13.68 24.36 -16.78
C ARG A 219 -12.79 23.68 -17.82
N LYS A 220 -11.48 23.93 -17.69
CA LYS A 220 -10.44 23.23 -18.45
C LYS A 220 -9.84 22.11 -17.62
N CYS A 221 -9.62 20.98 -18.29
CA CYS A 221 -9.02 19.80 -17.73
C CYS A 221 -7.82 19.39 -18.58
N PHE A 222 -7.03 18.46 -18.06
CA PHE A 222 -5.98 17.77 -18.78
C PHE A 222 -6.14 16.27 -18.66
N SER A 223 -5.66 15.56 -19.67
CA SER A 223 -5.67 14.11 -19.72
C SER A 223 -4.30 13.53 -19.44
N PHE A 224 -4.27 12.44 -18.69
CA PHE A 224 -3.06 11.68 -18.38
C PHE A 224 -3.28 10.19 -18.61
N GLY A 225 -2.21 9.49 -18.98
CA GLY A 225 -2.19 8.05 -19.23
C GLY A 225 -1.62 7.30 -18.03
N ARG A 226 -0.42 7.66 -17.58
CA ARG A 226 0.26 7.01 -16.44
C ARG A 226 0.01 7.79 -15.15
N ASN A 227 -0.11 7.06 -14.05
CA ASN A 227 -0.18 7.59 -12.69
C ASN A 227 0.71 6.75 -11.77
N GLU A 228 1.71 7.38 -11.16
CA GLU A 228 2.70 6.74 -10.30
C GLU A 228 2.76 7.45 -8.95
N LEU A 229 2.29 6.77 -7.91
CA LEU A 229 2.34 7.20 -6.52
C LEU A 229 3.51 6.51 -5.81
N ALA A 230 4.31 7.28 -5.09
CA ALA A 230 5.24 6.75 -4.09
C ALA A 230 5.07 7.49 -2.76
N GLN A 231 5.26 6.79 -1.66
CA GLN A 231 5.12 7.30 -0.30
C GLN A 231 6.11 6.62 0.64
N ASP A 232 6.53 7.33 1.68
CA ASP A 232 7.41 6.75 2.71
C ASP A 232 6.87 5.41 3.24
N GLY A 233 7.76 4.43 3.44
CA GLY A 233 7.38 3.03 3.70
C GLY A 233 6.75 2.73 5.05
N GLN A 234 6.48 3.76 5.87
CA GLN A 234 5.60 3.69 7.04
C GLN A 234 4.13 3.73 6.68
N SER A 235 3.79 4.17 5.46
CA SER A 235 2.41 4.37 5.08
C SER A 235 1.75 3.04 4.77
N HIS A 236 0.68 2.74 5.50
CA HIS A 236 -0.18 1.59 5.25
C HIS A 236 -1.02 1.83 3.99
N HIS A 237 -1.63 3.01 3.87
CA HIS A 237 -2.23 3.43 2.61
C HIS A 237 -2.20 4.96 2.42
N SER A 238 -2.30 5.37 1.17
CA SER A 238 -2.50 6.76 0.76
C SER A 238 -3.67 6.84 -0.19
N ILE A 239 -4.66 7.64 0.16
CA ILE A 239 -5.85 7.91 -0.64
C ILE A 239 -5.80 9.39 -1.01
N ILE A 240 -5.62 9.66 -2.29
CA ILE A 240 -5.47 11.01 -2.82
C ILE A 240 -6.66 11.29 -3.72
N SER A 241 -7.41 12.33 -3.39
CA SER A 241 -8.61 12.74 -4.15
C SER A 241 -8.51 14.20 -4.55
N ILE A 242 -9.12 14.59 -5.66
CA ILE A 242 -9.26 15.99 -6.07
C ILE A 242 -10.64 16.49 -5.66
N TYR A 243 -10.67 17.61 -4.95
CA TYR A 243 -11.89 18.35 -4.67
C TYR A 243 -12.21 19.24 -5.87
N GLY A 244 -13.30 18.89 -6.56
CA GLY A 244 -13.66 19.47 -7.85
C GLY A 244 -14.60 20.67 -7.78
N ALA A 245 -15.20 20.96 -6.62
CA ALA A 245 -16.13 22.07 -6.51
C ALA A 245 -15.39 23.42 -6.63
N PRO A 246 -15.90 24.39 -7.41
CA PRO A 246 -15.27 25.70 -7.55
C PRO A 246 -15.12 26.39 -6.19
N SER A 247 -13.89 26.71 -5.81
CA SER A 247 -13.58 27.40 -4.55
C SER A 247 -12.36 28.31 -4.72
N ASP A 248 -12.28 29.36 -3.92
CA ASP A 248 -11.15 30.30 -3.88
C ASP A 248 -10.15 29.83 -2.81
N PRO A 249 -8.88 29.50 -3.14
CA PRO A 249 -7.90 29.07 -2.14
C PRO A 249 -7.58 30.15 -1.11
N ASN A 250 -7.81 31.43 -1.43
CA ASN A 250 -7.69 32.55 -0.50
C ASN A 250 -9.01 32.90 0.20
N GLY A 251 -10.07 32.11 -0.03
CA GLY A 251 -11.37 32.23 0.62
C GLY A 251 -11.32 31.83 2.09
N GLY A 252 -12.25 32.36 2.89
CA GLY A 252 -12.28 32.15 4.35
C GLY A 252 -12.67 30.74 4.81
N GLU A 253 -12.98 29.82 3.90
CA GLU A 253 -13.28 28.41 4.19
C GLU A 253 -12.03 27.52 4.22
N TRP A 254 -10.91 28.01 3.66
CA TRP A 254 -9.64 27.27 3.59
C TRP A 254 -8.62 27.82 4.59
N GLY A 255 -7.81 26.91 5.13
CA GLY A 255 -6.62 27.24 5.91
C GLY A 255 -6.83 27.26 7.44
N PRO A 256 -5.92 27.89 8.20
CA PRO A 256 -4.82 28.74 7.73
C PRO A 256 -3.77 27.98 6.89
N TRP A 257 -3.21 28.65 5.89
CA TRP A 257 -2.17 28.09 5.03
C TRP A 257 -0.78 28.22 5.67
N GLY A 258 -0.01 27.13 5.64
CA GLY A 258 1.36 27.07 6.12
C GLY A 258 2.22 26.07 5.35
N CYS A 259 3.53 26.28 5.35
CA CYS A 259 4.47 25.39 4.69
C CYS A 259 4.63 24.07 5.46
N LEU A 260 4.44 22.96 4.76
CA LEU A 260 4.54 21.59 5.27
C LEU A 260 5.81 20.93 4.74
N GLY A 261 6.73 20.56 5.64
CA GLY A 261 8.06 20.06 5.29
C GLY A 261 9.11 21.14 4.98
N GLY A 262 10.33 20.70 4.72
CA GLY A 262 11.46 21.54 4.31
C GLY A 262 11.91 22.59 5.33
N ALA A 263 12.78 23.51 4.89
CA ALA A 263 13.37 24.53 5.77
C ALA A 263 12.37 25.61 6.23
N SER A 264 11.25 25.75 5.51
CA SER A 264 10.20 26.75 5.78
C SER A 264 9.05 26.18 6.62
N HIS A 265 9.16 24.96 7.15
CA HIS A 265 8.05 24.31 7.85
C HIS A 265 7.43 25.21 8.93
N GLY A 266 6.09 25.33 8.91
CA GLY A 266 5.30 26.13 9.85
C GLY A 266 5.21 27.62 9.54
N THR A 267 5.90 28.13 8.50
CA THR A 267 5.71 29.53 8.07
C THR A 267 4.44 29.69 7.25
N ALA A 268 3.75 30.83 7.40
CA ALA A 268 2.58 31.13 6.57
C ALA A 268 2.96 31.23 5.08
N CYS A 269 2.08 30.78 4.20
CA CYS A 269 2.28 30.80 2.75
C CYS A 269 1.02 31.26 2.01
N ASP A 270 1.20 31.75 0.78
CA ASP A 270 0.11 31.97 -0.17
C ASP A 270 -0.08 30.65 -0.95
N PRO A 271 -1.26 30.01 -0.91
CA PRO A 271 -1.50 28.76 -1.63
C PRO A 271 -1.38 28.89 -3.15
N THR A 272 -1.48 30.10 -3.70
CA THR A 272 -1.39 30.36 -5.15
C THR A 272 0.05 30.62 -5.62
N ASP A 273 1.01 30.76 -4.72
CA ASP A 273 2.43 30.88 -5.04
C ASP A 273 3.12 29.52 -4.87
N ALA A 274 3.32 28.82 -5.99
CA ALA A 274 3.97 27.50 -6.02
C ALA A 274 5.41 27.51 -5.46
N ALA A 275 6.06 28.67 -5.35
CA ALA A 275 7.42 28.78 -4.82
C ALA A 275 7.47 29.21 -3.34
N ALA A 276 6.32 29.51 -2.70
CA ALA A 276 6.25 30.13 -1.39
C ALA A 276 7.03 29.38 -0.28
N CYS A 277 7.09 28.06 -0.37
CA CYS A 277 7.67 27.21 0.68
C CYS A 277 9.09 26.71 0.40
N GLY A 278 9.60 26.89 -0.83
CA GLY A 278 10.93 26.44 -1.23
C GLY A 278 11.03 24.93 -1.47
N THR A 279 12.26 24.40 -1.44
CA THR A 279 12.54 23.00 -1.79
C THR A 279 12.00 22.01 -0.75
N ARG A 280 11.40 20.91 -1.22
CA ARG A 280 10.89 19.80 -0.38
C ARG A 280 9.93 20.30 0.70
N SER A 281 9.07 21.24 0.33
CA SER A 281 8.01 21.81 1.18
C SER A 281 6.80 22.16 0.32
N GLN A 282 5.60 22.05 0.88
CA GLN A 282 4.34 22.32 0.18
C GLN A 282 3.47 23.26 1.00
N CYS A 283 2.85 24.26 0.36
CA CYS A 283 1.84 25.09 1.04
C CYS A 283 0.57 24.26 1.24
N SER A 284 0.16 24.07 2.50
CA SER A 284 -0.96 23.22 2.88
C SER A 284 -1.85 23.88 3.94
N THR A 285 -3.08 23.40 4.05
CA THR A 285 -3.90 23.60 5.24
C THR A 285 -3.35 22.76 6.42
N PRO A 286 -3.83 22.95 7.65
CA PRO A 286 -3.31 22.22 8.81
C PRO A 286 -3.55 20.72 8.70
N VAL A 287 -2.54 19.92 9.03
CA VAL A 287 -2.65 18.46 9.14
C VAL A 287 -3.37 18.12 10.44
N VAL A 288 -4.45 17.37 10.34
CA VAL A 288 -5.23 16.91 11.50
C VAL A 288 -5.58 15.43 11.34
N THR A 289 -5.69 14.72 12.46
CA THR A 289 -6.28 13.37 12.50
C THR A 289 -7.73 13.42 12.03
N ALA A 290 -8.03 12.76 10.91
CA ALA A 290 -9.37 12.69 10.34
C ALA A 290 -9.49 11.54 9.33
N ALA A 291 -10.15 10.45 9.76
CA ALA A 291 -10.37 9.27 8.92
C ALA A 291 -11.18 9.59 7.65
N ALA A 292 -10.67 9.19 6.49
CA ALA A 292 -11.16 9.53 5.15
C ALA A 292 -11.47 11.03 4.94
N CYS A 293 -10.75 11.93 5.64
CA CYS A 293 -11.03 13.37 5.71
C CYS A 293 -12.43 13.75 6.27
N SER A 294 -13.07 12.84 6.99
CA SER A 294 -14.38 13.05 7.58
C SER A 294 -14.32 14.14 8.65
N GLY A 295 -15.17 15.16 8.53
CA GLY A 295 -15.22 16.27 9.49
C GLY A 295 -13.99 17.20 9.48
N TYR A 296 -13.15 17.14 8.44
CA TYR A 296 -12.00 18.03 8.27
C TYR A 296 -12.40 19.52 8.35
N PRO A 297 -11.89 20.31 9.32
CA PRO A 297 -12.44 21.63 9.64
C PRO A 297 -11.81 22.81 8.89
N HIS A 298 -10.78 22.56 8.08
CA HIS A 298 -9.99 23.59 7.39
C HIS A 298 -10.28 23.66 5.88
N ALA A 299 -11.48 23.19 5.50
CA ALA A 299 -11.98 23.17 4.13
C ALA A 299 -13.52 23.38 4.14
N PRO A 300 -14.15 23.64 2.99
CA PRO A 300 -15.61 23.69 2.86
C PRO A 300 -16.30 22.42 3.38
N ALA A 301 -17.52 22.55 3.91
CA ALA A 301 -18.21 21.44 4.57
C ALA A 301 -18.41 20.21 3.66
N ASP A 302 -18.61 20.41 2.37
CA ASP A 302 -18.77 19.33 1.39
C ASP A 302 -17.45 18.62 1.03
N PHE A 303 -16.28 19.18 1.33
CA PHE A 303 -15.00 18.47 1.30
C PHE A 303 -14.98 17.34 2.34
N SER A 304 -15.51 17.63 3.53
CA SER A 304 -15.42 16.80 4.73
C SER A 304 -16.59 15.84 4.97
N SER A 305 -17.47 15.63 3.97
CA SER A 305 -18.72 14.89 4.14
C SER A 305 -18.49 13.45 4.62
N LEU A 306 -19.29 12.98 5.58
CA LEU A 306 -19.28 11.57 6.05
C LEU A 306 -19.62 10.57 4.94
N ALA A 307 -20.27 11.02 3.86
CA ALA A 307 -20.49 10.22 2.66
C ALA A 307 -19.18 9.71 2.03
N SER A 308 -18.07 10.39 2.30
CA SER A 308 -16.73 10.00 1.84
C SER A 308 -16.27 8.66 2.40
N LEU A 309 -16.69 8.27 3.61
CA LEU A 309 -16.44 6.94 4.19
C LEU A 309 -17.11 5.81 3.39
N SER A 310 -18.13 6.14 2.62
CA SER A 310 -18.86 5.20 1.76
C SER A 310 -18.51 5.34 0.27
N GLY A 311 -17.48 6.14 -0.07
CA GLY A 311 -17.08 6.37 -1.47
C GLY A 311 -18.10 7.18 -2.29
N THR A 312 -19.11 7.79 -1.65
CA THR A 312 -20.23 8.47 -2.34
C THR A 312 -20.14 10.00 -2.30
N SER A 313 -19.01 10.58 -1.87
CA SER A 313 -18.82 12.03 -1.90
C SER A 313 -18.82 12.52 -3.36
N SER A 314 -19.78 13.37 -3.73
CA SER A 314 -19.85 13.95 -5.08
C SER A 314 -18.87 15.09 -5.33
N SER A 315 -18.20 15.59 -4.28
CA SER A 315 -17.33 16.77 -4.33
C SER A 315 -15.84 16.41 -4.46
N ARG A 316 -15.45 15.22 -3.99
CA ARG A 316 -14.11 14.65 -4.15
C ARG A 316 -14.13 13.45 -5.09
N VAL A 317 -13.29 13.50 -6.12
CA VAL A 317 -13.08 12.39 -7.07
C VAL A 317 -11.71 11.81 -6.78
N GLN A 318 -11.62 10.48 -6.71
CA GLN A 318 -10.35 9.82 -6.45
C GLN A 318 -9.37 10.08 -7.60
N LEU A 319 -8.14 10.49 -7.27
CA LEU A 319 -7.03 10.56 -8.21
C LEU A 319 -6.28 9.24 -8.22
N THR A 320 -5.75 8.85 -7.06
CA THR A 320 -4.87 7.69 -6.94
C THR A 320 -4.90 7.15 -5.52
N GLY A 321 -4.52 5.89 -5.34
CA GLY A 321 -4.24 5.39 -4.01
C GLY A 321 -3.43 4.11 -4.02
N ALA A 322 -2.63 3.93 -2.98
CA ALA A 322 -1.77 2.78 -2.78
C ALA A 322 -2.09 2.15 -1.43
N GLN A 323 -2.08 0.81 -1.36
CA GLN A 323 -2.12 0.04 -0.11
C GLN A 323 -0.72 -0.46 0.27
N GLU A 324 0.31 0.15 -0.32
CA GLU A 324 1.73 -0.08 -0.06
C GLU A 324 2.54 1.17 -0.45
N SER A 325 3.88 1.13 -0.31
CA SER A 325 4.77 2.27 -0.55
C SER A 325 4.70 2.84 -1.96
N VAL A 326 4.33 2.04 -2.96
CA VAL A 326 4.32 2.41 -4.38
C VAL A 326 3.06 1.88 -5.03
N PHE A 327 2.46 2.68 -5.90
CA PHE A 327 1.44 2.22 -6.82
C PHE A 327 1.68 2.83 -8.18
N VAL A 328 1.59 2.02 -9.23
CA VAL A 328 1.66 2.51 -10.61
C VAL A 328 0.50 1.94 -11.40
N ASP A 329 -0.21 2.87 -12.03
CA ASP A 329 -1.28 2.64 -12.97
C ASP A 329 -0.80 3.07 -14.34
N GLU A 330 -0.61 2.08 -15.22
CA GLU A 330 -0.20 2.26 -16.60
C GLU A 330 -1.24 1.54 -17.48
N PRO A 331 -2.35 2.22 -17.82
CA PRO A 331 -3.45 1.61 -18.54
C PRO A 331 -3.07 1.35 -20.01
N VAL A 332 -3.83 0.47 -20.67
CA VAL A 332 -3.61 0.10 -22.06
C VAL A 332 -3.69 1.30 -23.02
N GLU A 333 -3.03 1.19 -24.18
CA GLU A 333 -2.94 2.27 -25.16
C GLU A 333 -4.30 2.94 -25.46
N GLY A 334 -4.34 4.24 -25.25
CA GLY A 334 -5.48 5.11 -25.52
C GLY A 334 -6.54 5.18 -24.43
N VAL A 335 -6.35 4.46 -23.31
CA VAL A 335 -7.10 4.71 -22.09
C VAL A 335 -6.50 5.91 -21.34
N TYR A 336 -7.35 6.78 -20.82
CA TYR A 336 -6.92 8.01 -20.15
C TYR A 336 -7.78 8.36 -18.94
N SER A 337 -7.21 9.13 -18.02
CA SER A 337 -7.93 9.79 -16.93
C SER A 337 -7.88 11.31 -17.10
N VAL A 338 -8.75 12.02 -16.38
CA VAL A 338 -8.93 13.47 -16.51
C VAL A 338 -8.92 14.14 -15.14
N LEU A 339 -8.19 15.26 -15.04
CA LEU A 339 -8.23 16.17 -13.89
C LEU A 339 -8.42 17.62 -14.35
N PRO A 340 -9.04 18.49 -13.52
CA PRO A 340 -9.04 19.93 -13.77
C PRO A 340 -7.62 20.48 -13.70
N VAL A 341 -7.33 21.53 -14.50
CA VAL A 341 -6.00 22.17 -14.57
C VAL A 341 -5.59 22.88 -13.27
N ASP A 342 -6.57 23.17 -12.42
CA ASP A 342 -6.44 23.77 -11.10
C ASP A 342 -7.41 23.06 -10.12
N GLY A 343 -7.11 23.12 -8.83
CA GLY A 343 -8.00 22.55 -7.82
C GLY A 343 -7.32 22.32 -6.48
N PHE A 344 -7.98 21.54 -5.64
CA PHE A 344 -7.48 21.17 -4.33
C PHE A 344 -7.28 19.65 -4.26
N ILE A 345 -6.17 19.23 -3.67
CA ILE A 345 -5.88 17.84 -3.39
C ILE A 345 -6.24 17.58 -1.93
N ALA A 346 -7.05 16.56 -1.69
CA ALA A 346 -7.24 15.97 -0.38
C ALA A 346 -6.20 14.86 -0.20
N TRP A 347 -5.29 15.06 0.76
CA TRP A 347 -4.32 14.05 1.16
C TRP A 347 -4.89 13.32 2.37
N ASN A 348 -5.33 12.08 2.17
CA ASN A 348 -5.72 11.18 3.25
C ASN A 348 -4.67 10.07 3.34
N SER A 349 -3.82 10.15 4.36
CA SER A 349 -2.70 9.23 4.55
C SER A 349 -2.85 8.53 5.88
N HIS A 350 -2.72 7.21 5.85
CA HIS A 350 -2.72 6.36 7.04
C HIS A 350 -1.36 5.70 7.15
N ALA A 351 -0.63 6.02 8.21
CA ALA A 351 0.74 5.57 8.42
C ALA A 351 1.00 5.18 9.87
N PHE A 352 1.95 4.26 10.05
CA PHE A 352 2.43 3.82 11.35
C PHE A 352 3.94 3.98 11.47
N ASN A 353 4.41 4.33 12.65
CA ASN A 353 5.83 4.41 12.98
C ASN A 353 6.12 3.48 14.14
N LEU A 354 6.60 2.28 13.83
CA LEU A 354 6.95 1.27 14.83
C LEU A 354 8.40 1.40 15.34
N THR A 355 9.05 2.54 15.06
CA THR A 355 10.40 2.85 15.52
C THR A 355 10.35 3.78 16.73
N THR A 356 11.48 3.93 17.42
CA THR A 356 11.59 4.82 18.59
C THR A 356 11.92 6.27 18.22
N LYS A 357 11.98 6.58 16.92
CA LYS A 357 12.35 7.90 16.39
C LYS A 357 11.17 8.52 15.67
N ASP A 358 10.95 9.81 15.90
CA ASP A 358 9.99 10.57 15.11
C ASP A 358 10.39 10.56 13.63
N THR A 359 9.40 10.60 12.75
CA THR A 359 9.59 10.70 11.31
C THR A 359 8.66 11.73 10.70
N THR A 360 8.78 11.88 9.39
CA THR A 360 7.76 12.48 8.56
C THR A 360 7.19 11.46 7.60
N ILE A 361 6.10 11.79 6.92
CA ILE A 361 5.61 11.04 5.77
C ILE A 361 5.51 12.01 4.60
N GLU A 362 6.11 11.60 3.50
CA GLU A 362 6.09 12.30 2.22
C GLU A 362 5.47 11.41 1.15
N GLN A 363 4.74 12.05 0.22
CA GLN A 363 4.04 11.37 -0.88
C GLN A 363 4.25 12.18 -2.17
N TRP A 364 4.49 11.47 -3.26
CA TRP A 364 4.67 12.02 -4.61
C TRP A 364 3.74 11.32 -5.58
N VAL A 365 3.14 12.08 -6.50
CA VAL A 365 2.32 11.53 -7.59
C VAL A 365 2.81 12.10 -8.90
N ASN A 366 3.38 11.25 -9.75
CA ASN A 366 3.73 11.57 -11.12
C ASN A 366 2.57 11.20 -12.05
N LEU A 367 2.18 12.14 -12.92
CA LEU A 367 1.19 11.92 -13.97
C LEU A 367 1.82 12.20 -15.33
N ASP A 368 1.74 11.26 -16.26
CA ASP A 368 2.22 11.46 -17.64
C ASP A 368 1.05 11.83 -18.55
N PHE A 369 1.21 12.93 -19.29
CA PHE A 369 0.20 13.40 -20.21
C PHE A 369 -0.11 12.38 -21.30
N ILE A 370 -1.39 12.29 -21.67
CA ILE A 370 -1.82 11.65 -22.91
C ILE A 370 -2.40 12.69 -23.84
N ARG A 371 -1.96 12.65 -25.09
CA ARG A 371 -2.29 13.65 -26.11
C ARG A 371 -3.63 13.32 -26.77
N ASP A 372 -4.27 14.35 -27.31
CA ASP A 372 -5.59 14.29 -27.94
C ASP A 372 -5.76 13.20 -29.00
N VAL A 373 -4.74 12.99 -29.82
CA VAL A 373 -4.72 11.97 -30.88
C VAL A 373 -4.74 10.53 -30.35
N ASP A 374 -4.33 10.34 -29.10
CA ASP A 374 -4.18 9.01 -28.50
C ASP A 374 -5.37 8.65 -27.61
N ARG A 375 -6.18 9.62 -27.18
CA ARG A 375 -7.35 9.41 -26.31
C ARG A 375 -8.47 8.62 -26.99
N ARG A 376 -8.89 7.51 -26.38
CA ARG A 376 -9.98 6.67 -26.88
C ARG A 376 -11.04 6.37 -25.83
N TRP A 377 -10.64 5.98 -24.62
CA TRP A 377 -11.57 5.56 -23.56
C TRP A 377 -11.17 6.14 -22.21
N GLU A 378 -12.15 6.64 -21.46
CA GLU A 378 -11.88 7.11 -20.10
C GLU A 378 -11.73 5.91 -19.16
N ARG A 379 -10.75 5.98 -18.26
CA ARG A 379 -10.49 5.00 -17.21
C ARG A 379 -11.47 5.19 -16.07
N GLU A 380 -12.02 4.07 -15.62
CA GLU A 380 -12.88 3.96 -14.44
C GLU A 380 -12.17 3.15 -13.36
N GLN A 381 -12.35 3.56 -12.11
CA GLN A 381 -11.78 2.86 -10.95
C GLN A 381 -12.80 1.90 -10.34
N ILE A 382 -12.32 0.73 -9.91
CA ILE A 382 -13.03 -0.15 -8.98
C ILE A 382 -12.52 0.21 -7.58
N PHE A 383 -13.40 0.77 -6.75
CA PHE A 383 -13.15 1.08 -5.34
C PHE A 383 -14.47 0.90 -4.58
N ASP A 384 -14.84 -0.36 -4.31
CA ASP A 384 -16.15 -0.68 -3.75
C ASP A 384 -16.11 -0.79 -2.22
N VAL A 385 -16.33 0.33 -1.55
CA VAL A 385 -16.42 0.43 -0.10
C VAL A 385 -17.85 0.29 0.42
N SER A 386 -18.81 -0.12 -0.42
CA SER A 386 -20.22 -0.27 0.00
C SER A 386 -20.42 -1.32 1.09
N ARG A 387 -19.42 -2.18 1.30
CA ARG A 387 -19.38 -3.30 2.26
C ARG A 387 -18.08 -3.35 3.07
N VAL A 388 -17.35 -2.22 3.21
CA VAL A 388 -16.00 -2.20 3.79
C VAL A 388 -15.91 -2.84 5.19
N PHE A 389 -16.99 -2.82 5.98
CA PHE A 389 -17.04 -3.39 7.33
C PHE A 389 -17.99 -4.59 7.46
N ALA A 390 -18.27 -5.28 6.36
CA ALA A 390 -19.27 -6.34 6.32
C ALA A 390 -18.89 -7.62 7.08
N MET A 391 -17.66 -7.73 7.62
CA MET A 391 -17.26 -8.83 8.50
C MET A 391 -18.02 -8.84 9.83
N GLY A 392 -18.50 -7.67 10.27
CA GLY A 392 -19.14 -7.49 11.58
C GLY A 392 -18.21 -7.84 12.74
N THR A 393 -18.76 -8.20 13.89
CA THR A 393 -17.95 -8.60 15.06
C THR A 393 -17.60 -10.09 14.98
N ILE A 394 -16.31 -10.43 15.07
CA ILE A 394 -15.80 -11.81 15.15
C ILE A 394 -15.22 -12.02 16.55
N PRO A 395 -15.80 -12.93 17.37
CA PRO A 395 -15.29 -13.22 18.70
C PRO A 395 -13.82 -13.71 18.69
N PRO A 396 -13.10 -13.57 19.81
CA PRO A 396 -11.84 -14.27 20.01
C PRO A 396 -11.94 -15.76 19.67
N PHE A 397 -10.90 -16.30 19.05
CA PHE A 397 -10.78 -17.72 18.68
C PHE A 397 -11.79 -18.19 17.62
N GLU A 398 -12.40 -17.27 16.88
CA GLU A 398 -13.32 -17.56 15.79
C GLU A 398 -12.82 -16.97 14.47
N SER A 399 -13.30 -17.54 13.37
CA SER A 399 -13.06 -17.05 12.02
C SER A 399 -14.39 -16.85 11.30
N ARG A 400 -14.42 -15.94 10.33
CA ARG A 400 -15.61 -15.72 9.48
C ARG A 400 -15.21 -15.42 8.05
N GLU A 401 -15.87 -16.08 7.12
CA GLU A 401 -15.86 -15.68 5.72
C GLU A 401 -17.06 -14.80 5.40
N VAL A 402 -16.82 -13.70 4.70
CA VAL A 402 -17.85 -12.81 4.18
C VAL A 402 -17.66 -12.56 2.69
N CYS A 403 -18.77 -12.38 1.97
CA CYS A 403 -18.76 -12.16 0.54
C CYS A 403 -19.61 -10.95 0.14
N MET A 404 -19.23 -10.32 -0.97
CA MET A 404 -19.98 -9.29 -1.67
C MET A 404 -19.94 -9.52 -3.18
N THR A 405 -20.73 -8.76 -3.91
CA THR A 405 -20.69 -8.73 -5.38
C THR A 405 -20.61 -7.29 -5.87
N PHE A 406 -19.83 -7.08 -6.91
CA PHE A 406 -19.80 -5.84 -7.67
C PHE A 406 -20.00 -6.16 -9.16
N THR A 407 -20.64 -5.25 -9.90
CA THR A 407 -21.04 -5.48 -11.28
C THR A 407 -20.43 -4.42 -12.18
N LEU A 408 -19.69 -4.85 -13.21
CA LEU A 408 -19.15 -3.94 -14.21
C LEU A 408 -20.24 -3.52 -15.22
N PRO A 409 -20.16 -2.29 -15.76
CA PRO A 409 -21.08 -1.86 -16.81
C PRO A 409 -20.91 -2.72 -18.06
N ARG A 410 -21.95 -2.72 -18.91
CA ARG A 410 -21.89 -3.41 -20.19
C ARG A 410 -20.79 -2.80 -21.07
N TYR A 411 -20.05 -3.67 -21.74
CA TYR A 411 -18.89 -3.34 -22.58
C TYR A 411 -17.65 -2.91 -21.79
N ALA A 412 -17.58 -3.26 -20.50
CA ALA A 412 -16.37 -3.06 -19.72
C ALA A 412 -15.22 -3.95 -20.23
N ARG A 413 -14.01 -3.44 -20.09
CA ARG A 413 -12.72 -4.09 -20.30
C ARG A 413 -11.92 -3.96 -19.01
N LEU A 414 -11.75 -5.06 -18.30
CA LEU A 414 -11.07 -5.06 -17.00
C LEU A 414 -9.56 -4.93 -17.22
N MET A 415 -8.93 -3.94 -16.59
CA MET A 415 -7.49 -3.68 -16.71
C MET A 415 -6.73 -4.15 -15.48
N THR A 416 -7.28 -3.94 -14.29
CA THR A 416 -6.63 -4.38 -13.05
C THR A 416 -7.60 -4.93 -12.02
N LEU A 417 -7.11 -5.84 -11.17
CA LEU A 417 -7.76 -6.25 -9.93
C LEU A 417 -6.76 -6.26 -8.79
N SER A 418 -7.21 -5.80 -7.63
CA SER A 418 -6.51 -5.89 -6.35
C SER A 418 -7.52 -5.98 -5.21
N SER A 419 -7.04 -6.01 -3.98
CA SER A 419 -7.86 -6.11 -2.78
C SER A 419 -7.23 -5.36 -1.62
N HIS A 420 -8.07 -5.02 -0.65
CA HIS A 420 -7.65 -4.47 0.63
C HIS A 420 -8.31 -5.25 1.77
N MET A 421 -7.48 -5.71 2.70
CA MET A 421 -7.82 -6.28 4.01
C MET A 421 -6.71 -5.92 4.99
N HIS A 422 -6.92 -6.07 6.30
CA HIS A 422 -5.90 -5.76 7.31
C HIS A 422 -5.33 -7.05 7.93
N TRP A 423 -4.61 -6.93 9.05
CA TRP A 423 -3.74 -7.96 9.63
C TRP A 423 -4.42 -9.32 9.85
N HIS A 424 -5.71 -9.33 10.22
CA HIS A 424 -6.46 -10.56 10.49
C HIS A 424 -7.19 -11.11 9.24
N GLY A 425 -7.04 -10.45 8.09
CA GLY A 425 -7.44 -10.95 6.77
C GLY A 425 -6.53 -12.09 6.32
N LYS A 426 -7.03 -13.33 6.36
CA LYS A 426 -6.26 -14.54 6.03
C LYS A 426 -6.19 -14.82 4.53
N VAL A 427 -7.28 -14.53 3.81
CA VAL A 427 -7.34 -14.69 2.36
C VAL A 427 -8.47 -13.86 1.77
N PHE A 428 -8.18 -13.13 0.70
CA PHE A 428 -9.12 -12.42 -0.14
C PHE A 428 -9.18 -13.07 -1.51
N ARG A 429 -10.38 -13.30 -2.05
CA ARG A 429 -10.59 -13.95 -3.34
C ARG A 429 -11.64 -13.23 -4.17
N ILE A 430 -11.42 -13.16 -5.49
CA ILE A 430 -12.40 -12.65 -6.45
C ILE A 430 -12.65 -13.72 -7.53
N TRP A 431 -13.91 -14.07 -7.74
CA TRP A 431 -14.36 -14.92 -8.83
C TRP A 431 -14.93 -14.06 -9.95
N ALA A 432 -14.50 -14.37 -11.17
CA ALA A 432 -15.02 -13.78 -12.38
C ALA A 432 -16.52 -14.11 -12.56
N PRO A 433 -17.27 -13.32 -13.34
CA PRO A 433 -18.62 -13.66 -13.78
C PRO A 433 -18.67 -15.03 -14.50
N PRO A 434 -19.85 -15.71 -14.51
CA PRO A 434 -21.13 -15.20 -14.04
C PRO A 434 -21.40 -15.49 -12.56
N ASN A 435 -21.95 -14.52 -11.83
CA ASN A 435 -22.41 -14.69 -10.45
C ASN A 435 -23.79 -14.08 -10.23
N GLN A 436 -24.57 -14.68 -9.33
CA GLN A 436 -25.78 -14.04 -8.80
C GLN A 436 -25.37 -12.97 -7.77
N PRO A 437 -25.97 -11.77 -7.80
CA PRO A 437 -25.72 -10.73 -6.81
C PRO A 437 -25.96 -11.24 -5.39
N CYS A 438 -25.09 -10.87 -4.44
CA CYS A 438 -25.40 -11.03 -3.02
C CYS A 438 -26.64 -10.21 -2.68
N SER A 439 -27.31 -10.54 -1.58
CA SER A 439 -28.33 -9.64 -1.06
C SER A 439 -27.66 -8.33 -0.64
N GLY A 440 -28.29 -7.19 -0.98
CA GLY A 440 -27.77 -5.87 -0.65
C GLY A 440 -27.78 -5.61 0.86
N GLY A 441 -27.24 -4.47 1.29
CA GLY A 441 -27.19 -4.10 2.70
C GLY A 441 -26.27 -2.90 2.95
N SER A 442 -26.16 -2.48 4.21
CA SER A 442 -25.28 -1.38 4.62
C SER A 442 -23.81 -1.80 4.66
N VAL A 443 -22.95 -0.79 4.82
CA VAL A 443 -21.48 -0.88 4.96
C VAL A 443 -20.99 -1.92 5.96
N SER A 444 -21.77 -2.22 7.00
CA SER A 444 -21.42 -3.12 8.10
C SER A 444 -22.29 -4.38 8.20
N SER A 445 -23.20 -4.60 7.24
CA SER A 445 -24.12 -5.74 7.33
C SER A 445 -23.54 -7.01 6.71
N VAL A 446 -23.47 -8.06 7.54
CA VAL A 446 -23.06 -9.41 7.14
C VAL A 446 -24.20 -10.06 6.34
N ASP A 447 -23.94 -10.43 5.09
CA ASP A 447 -24.84 -11.31 4.31
C ASP A 447 -24.41 -12.76 4.44
N THR A 448 -24.98 -13.47 5.41
CA THR A 448 -24.67 -14.90 5.63
C THR A 448 -25.20 -15.82 4.53
N SER A 449 -26.02 -15.32 3.61
CA SER A 449 -26.52 -16.08 2.46
C SER A 449 -25.59 -15.98 1.25
N CYS A 450 -24.68 -15.00 1.23
CA CYS A 450 -23.70 -14.88 0.17
C CYS A 450 -22.44 -15.67 0.50
N THR A 451 -22.24 -16.77 -0.23
CA THR A 451 -21.11 -17.67 -0.03
C THR A 451 -20.16 -17.65 -1.22
N ALA A 452 -18.91 -18.06 -0.98
CA ALA A 452 -17.92 -18.26 -2.03
C ALA A 452 -18.43 -19.27 -3.07
N PRO A 453 -18.22 -19.03 -4.38
CA PRO A 453 -18.50 -20.00 -5.43
C PRO A 453 -17.60 -21.24 -5.32
N GLU A 454 -18.06 -22.36 -5.89
CA GLU A 454 -17.18 -23.49 -6.17
C GLU A 454 -16.28 -23.18 -7.38
N GLY A 455 -14.99 -23.51 -7.29
CA GLY A 455 -14.01 -23.33 -8.38
C GLY A 455 -12.88 -22.37 -8.02
N ALA A 456 -11.89 -22.29 -8.93
CA ALA A 456 -10.72 -21.45 -8.74
C ALA A 456 -11.11 -19.96 -8.86
N PRO A 457 -10.66 -19.09 -7.93
CA PRO A 457 -10.83 -17.67 -8.08
C PRO A 457 -9.94 -17.13 -9.22
N MET A 458 -10.34 -16.01 -9.80
CA MET A 458 -9.51 -15.23 -10.74
C MET A 458 -8.40 -14.48 -10.01
N TYR A 459 -8.65 -14.10 -8.75
CA TYR A 459 -7.74 -13.35 -7.89
C TYR A 459 -7.68 -14.02 -6.51
N GLU A 460 -6.49 -14.21 -5.96
CA GLU A 460 -6.30 -14.65 -4.58
C GLU A 460 -5.13 -13.87 -3.96
N ASN A 461 -5.37 -13.21 -2.84
CA ASN A 461 -4.34 -12.56 -2.03
C ASN A 461 -4.40 -13.09 -0.59
N ARG A 462 -3.25 -13.27 0.03
CA ARG A 462 -3.08 -13.77 1.41
C ARG A 462 -2.29 -12.83 2.30
N LEU A 463 -1.76 -11.74 1.73
CA LEU A 463 -0.95 -10.76 2.43
C LEU A 463 -1.74 -9.46 2.48
N TYR A 464 -1.86 -8.90 3.68
CA TYR A 464 -2.58 -7.64 3.89
C TYR A 464 -1.66 -6.43 3.63
N ASP A 465 -0.36 -6.59 3.88
CA ASP A 465 0.71 -5.60 3.74
C ASP A 465 1.45 -5.69 2.39
N ASP A 466 1.01 -6.61 1.52
CA ASP A 466 1.49 -6.79 0.14
C ASP A 466 0.31 -7.09 -0.79
N PRO A 467 -0.45 -6.06 -1.20
CA PRO A 467 -1.60 -6.24 -2.07
C PRO A 467 -1.16 -6.77 -3.44
N LEU A 468 -1.57 -7.99 -3.79
CA LEU A 468 -1.37 -8.48 -5.16
C LEU A 468 -2.11 -7.58 -6.16
N TYR A 469 -1.42 -7.11 -7.20
CA TYR A 469 -2.02 -6.45 -8.35
C TYR A 469 -1.99 -7.36 -9.58
N LEU A 470 -3.17 -7.71 -10.09
CA LEU A 470 -3.29 -8.35 -11.41
C LEU A 470 -3.46 -7.27 -12.47
N TYR A 471 -2.60 -7.31 -13.49
CA TYR A 471 -2.66 -6.44 -14.66
C TYR A 471 -3.09 -7.26 -15.89
N PHE A 472 -4.02 -6.71 -16.67
CA PHE A 472 -4.56 -7.34 -17.87
C PHE A 472 -4.34 -6.44 -19.08
N GLU A 473 -3.77 -7.00 -20.15
CA GLU A 473 -3.49 -6.28 -21.39
C GLU A 473 -3.53 -7.20 -22.62
N GLY A 474 -3.53 -6.60 -23.81
CA GLY A 474 -3.49 -7.33 -25.09
C GLY A 474 -4.61 -8.37 -25.23
N ASP A 475 -4.23 -9.58 -25.65
CA ASP A 475 -5.16 -10.71 -25.84
C ASP A 475 -5.71 -11.27 -24.50
N ALA A 476 -5.09 -10.92 -23.37
CA ALA A 476 -5.51 -11.36 -22.04
C ALA A 476 -6.57 -10.44 -21.40
N LEU A 477 -6.90 -9.31 -22.04
CA LEU A 477 -7.83 -8.30 -21.52
C LEU A 477 -9.27 -8.85 -21.41
N PRO A 478 -9.82 -9.06 -20.19
CA PRO A 478 -11.15 -9.64 -20.03
C PRO A 478 -12.27 -8.71 -20.50
N THR A 479 -13.25 -9.27 -21.21
CA THR A 479 -14.36 -8.53 -21.83
C THR A 479 -15.71 -8.85 -21.20
N PHE A 480 -16.54 -7.83 -21.00
CA PHE A 480 -17.83 -7.95 -20.31
C PHE A 480 -18.97 -7.32 -21.14
N ASP A 481 -19.26 -7.92 -22.30
CA ASP A 481 -20.24 -7.42 -23.28
C ASP A 481 -21.69 -7.90 -23.03
N GLY A 482 -21.85 -8.87 -22.12
CA GLY A 482 -23.11 -9.53 -21.78
C GLY A 482 -24.21 -8.52 -21.43
N ALA A 483 -25.47 -8.83 -21.76
CA ALA A 483 -26.59 -7.93 -21.50
C ALA A 483 -27.09 -8.07 -20.06
N GLU A 484 -27.01 -9.27 -19.50
CA GLU A 484 -27.50 -9.56 -18.15
C GLU A 484 -26.43 -9.22 -17.10
N ASP A 485 -26.84 -8.63 -15.97
CA ASP A 485 -25.91 -8.24 -14.90
C ASP A 485 -25.11 -9.42 -14.37
N ALA A 486 -25.70 -10.61 -14.31
CA ALA A 486 -25.02 -11.82 -13.85
C ALA A 486 -23.77 -12.12 -14.69
N GLU A 487 -23.76 -11.82 -15.99
CA GLU A 487 -22.63 -12.03 -16.90
C GLU A 487 -21.46 -11.06 -16.66
N ARG A 488 -21.66 -10.05 -15.80
CA ARG A 488 -20.69 -9.00 -15.47
C ARG A 488 -20.52 -8.79 -13.97
N THR A 489 -21.16 -9.64 -13.15
CA THR A 489 -21.11 -9.60 -11.70
C THR A 489 -19.97 -10.48 -11.19
N PHE A 490 -19.01 -9.85 -10.53
CA PHE A 490 -17.93 -10.50 -9.80
C PHE A 490 -18.39 -10.82 -8.39
N LYS A 491 -17.81 -11.86 -7.80
CA LYS A 491 -17.98 -12.17 -6.38
C LYS A 491 -16.65 -12.04 -5.66
N ALA A 492 -16.59 -11.21 -4.63
CA ALA A 492 -15.43 -11.08 -3.76
C ALA A 492 -15.76 -11.73 -2.41
N CYS A 493 -14.81 -12.45 -1.81
CA CYS A 493 -14.92 -12.98 -0.46
C CYS A 493 -13.62 -12.83 0.30
N ALA A 494 -13.71 -12.54 1.60
CA ALA A 494 -12.56 -12.52 2.51
C ALA A 494 -12.82 -13.40 3.73
N LEU A 495 -11.81 -14.16 4.13
CA LEU A 495 -11.78 -14.91 5.38
C LEU A 495 -10.97 -14.14 6.40
N PHE A 496 -11.61 -13.78 7.50
CA PHE A 496 -10.99 -13.13 8.66
C PHE A 496 -10.83 -14.15 9.79
N ASP A 497 -9.68 -14.17 10.46
CA ASP A 497 -9.38 -15.09 11.55
C ASP A 497 -8.88 -14.34 12.80
N ASN A 498 -9.63 -14.43 13.89
CA ASN A 498 -9.24 -13.83 15.17
C ASN A 498 -8.65 -14.90 16.09
N GLY A 499 -7.52 -15.48 15.69
CA GLY A 499 -6.82 -16.51 16.44
C GLY A 499 -7.57 -17.84 16.56
N GLY A 500 -8.46 -18.15 15.61
CA GLY A 500 -9.19 -19.42 15.56
C GLY A 500 -8.31 -20.57 15.09
N ASP A 501 -7.47 -20.32 14.06
CA ASP A 501 -6.53 -21.31 13.54
C ASP A 501 -5.17 -21.24 14.24
N ASP A 502 -4.69 -20.03 14.56
CA ASP A 502 -3.44 -19.80 15.29
C ASP A 502 -3.62 -18.72 16.35
N ILE A 503 -3.54 -19.10 17.63
CA ILE A 503 -3.69 -18.16 18.74
C ILE A 503 -2.69 -17.00 18.71
N SER A 504 -1.56 -17.12 17.99
CA SER A 504 -0.58 -16.05 17.86
C SER A 504 -1.11 -14.84 17.04
N THR A 505 -2.16 -15.03 16.25
CA THR A 505 -2.80 -13.98 15.43
C THR A 505 -3.99 -13.33 16.13
N LEU A 506 -4.23 -13.65 17.41
CA LEU A 506 -5.35 -13.12 18.18
C LEU A 506 -5.20 -11.60 18.36
N LYS A 507 -6.30 -10.86 18.17
CA LYS A 507 -6.33 -9.44 18.53
C LYS A 507 -6.25 -9.30 20.05
N LEU A 508 -5.19 -8.66 20.54
CA LEU A 508 -4.99 -8.43 21.97
C LEU A 508 -5.20 -6.96 22.31
N ASN A 509 -5.83 -6.69 23.45
CA ASN A 509 -6.03 -5.33 23.95
C ASN A 509 -4.68 -4.67 24.30
N SER A 510 -3.73 -5.44 24.85
CA SER A 510 -2.39 -4.97 25.21
C SER A 510 -1.52 -4.54 24.03
N THR A 511 -1.78 -5.08 22.82
CA THR A 511 -1.01 -4.77 21.60
C THR A 511 -1.79 -3.94 20.60
N SER A 512 -3.09 -3.74 20.83
CA SER A 512 -3.89 -2.80 20.05
C SER A 512 -3.41 -1.39 20.35
N GLY A 513 -2.53 -0.87 19.50
CA GLY A 513 -1.87 0.42 19.70
C GLY A 513 -2.88 1.55 19.93
N TYR A 514 -2.49 2.55 20.72
CA TYR A 514 -3.26 3.79 20.79
C TYR A 514 -3.06 4.57 19.49
N SER A 515 -4.13 4.66 18.67
CA SER A 515 -4.19 5.61 17.55
C SER A 515 -5.13 6.76 17.90
N GLN A 516 -4.73 7.99 17.58
CA GLN A 516 -5.60 9.17 17.70
C GLN A 516 -6.85 9.05 16.82
N VAL A 517 -6.77 8.26 15.75
CA VAL A 517 -7.91 7.95 14.87
C VAL A 517 -9.05 7.33 15.65
N CYS A 518 -8.78 6.51 16.66
CA CYS A 518 -9.81 5.83 17.45
C CYS A 518 -10.65 6.78 18.31
N ASP A 519 -10.07 7.89 18.77
CA ASP A 519 -10.82 8.92 19.49
C ASP A 519 -11.79 9.67 18.54
N SER A 520 -11.41 9.83 17.27
CA SER A 520 -12.20 10.54 16.25
C SER A 520 -13.23 9.65 15.52
N ALA A 521 -12.88 8.39 15.23
CA ALA A 521 -13.72 7.43 14.52
C ALA A 521 -14.88 6.91 15.37
N GLY A 522 -14.65 6.70 16.67
CA GLY A 522 -15.70 6.32 17.63
C GLY A 522 -16.84 7.36 17.72
N ALA A 523 -16.52 8.64 17.50
CA ALA A 523 -17.50 9.74 17.55
C ALA A 523 -18.36 9.87 16.30
N VAL A 524 -17.91 9.37 15.15
CA VAL A 524 -18.50 9.67 13.84
C VAL A 524 -19.39 8.53 13.32
N ALA A 525 -19.16 7.29 13.76
CA ALA A 525 -19.93 6.16 13.22
C ALA A 525 -20.09 4.94 14.15
N GLY A 526 -19.76 5.06 15.44
CA GLY A 526 -19.92 3.95 16.40
C GLY A 526 -19.05 2.74 16.08
N PHE A 527 -17.89 2.98 15.47
CA PHE A 527 -16.88 1.98 15.15
C PHE A 527 -15.97 1.68 16.35
N ALA A 528 -15.21 0.59 16.22
CA ALA A 528 -14.35 0.05 17.26
C ALA A 528 -13.46 1.12 17.90
N THR A 529 -13.35 1.07 19.23
CA THR A 529 -12.17 1.61 19.91
C THR A 529 -10.95 0.80 19.44
N CYS A 530 -9.75 1.39 19.39
CA CYS A 530 -8.53 0.67 19.00
C CYS A 530 -8.39 -0.66 19.75
N GLY A 531 -8.80 -0.71 21.03
CA GLY A 531 -8.94 -1.93 21.82
C GLY A 531 -10.40 -2.30 22.10
N CYS A 532 -10.63 -3.01 23.21
CA CYS A 532 -11.98 -3.42 23.59
C CYS A 532 -12.30 -3.04 25.04
N THR A 533 -13.58 -2.85 25.33
CA THR A 533 -14.02 -2.50 26.69
C THR A 533 -13.89 -3.71 27.62
N PRO A 534 -13.81 -3.52 28.95
CA PRO A 534 -13.64 -4.63 29.88
C PRO A 534 -14.66 -5.76 29.72
N ASP A 535 -15.90 -5.44 29.35
CA ASP A 535 -16.98 -6.40 29.09
C ASP A 535 -16.85 -7.19 27.79
N GLU A 536 -16.00 -6.75 26.86
CA GLU A 536 -15.68 -7.44 25.61
C GLU A 536 -14.46 -8.37 25.74
N LEU A 537 -13.63 -8.19 26.78
CA LEU A 537 -12.42 -8.97 26.99
C LEU A 537 -12.70 -10.44 27.28
N ALA A 538 -11.92 -11.31 26.65
CA ALA A 538 -11.89 -12.74 26.92
C ALA A 538 -10.51 -13.25 27.34
N CYS A 539 -10.51 -14.37 28.06
CA CYS A 539 -9.29 -15.02 28.53
C CYS A 539 -8.47 -15.64 27.40
N VAL A 540 -7.15 -15.44 27.46
CA VAL A 540 -6.14 -16.06 26.60
C VAL A 540 -5.40 -17.15 27.37
N GLY A 541 -5.42 -18.37 26.83
CA GLY A 541 -4.74 -19.53 27.38
C GLY A 541 -5.38 -20.13 28.64
N ALA A 542 -4.72 -21.17 29.16
CA ALA A 542 -5.12 -21.92 30.35
C ALA A 542 -6.54 -22.53 30.30
N SER A 543 -7.14 -22.83 31.46
CA SER A 543 -8.38 -23.61 31.54
C SER A 543 -9.64 -22.84 31.16
N HIS A 544 -9.59 -21.50 31.11
CA HIS A 544 -10.75 -20.65 30.86
C HIS A 544 -10.63 -19.84 29.56
N GLN A 545 -9.83 -20.28 28.58
CA GLN A 545 -9.70 -19.62 27.28
C GLN A 545 -11.08 -19.33 26.64
N GLY A 546 -11.25 -18.10 26.13
CA GLY A 546 -12.50 -17.64 25.52
C GLY A 546 -13.59 -17.23 26.51
N ALA A 547 -13.41 -17.42 27.81
CA ALA A 547 -14.37 -16.93 28.81
C ALA A 547 -14.28 -15.41 28.96
N ALA A 548 -15.43 -14.74 29.05
CA ALA A 548 -15.50 -13.33 29.37
C ALA A 548 -14.85 -13.05 30.73
N CYS A 549 -14.00 -12.02 30.80
CA CYS A 549 -13.15 -11.80 31.97
C CYS A 549 -13.24 -10.42 32.60
N GLY A 550 -13.91 -9.44 31.98
CA GLY A 550 -14.21 -8.18 32.66
C GLY A 550 -12.98 -7.32 32.99
N GLY A 551 -11.83 -7.58 32.36
CA GLY A 551 -10.53 -6.99 32.74
C GLY A 551 -9.84 -7.63 33.95
N ASP A 552 -10.28 -8.80 34.42
CA ASP A 552 -9.74 -9.48 35.61
C ASP A 552 -9.04 -10.81 35.27
N ASP A 553 -7.71 -10.82 35.24
CA ASP A 553 -6.90 -12.02 34.99
C ASP A 553 -7.20 -13.18 35.95
N SER A 554 -7.67 -12.90 37.18
CA SER A 554 -7.93 -13.94 38.17
C SER A 554 -9.04 -14.89 37.76
N VAL A 555 -9.92 -14.46 36.84
CA VAL A 555 -10.99 -15.30 36.29
C VAL A 555 -10.50 -16.21 35.16
N CYS A 556 -9.26 -16.03 34.66
CA CYS A 556 -8.74 -16.76 33.51
C CYS A 556 -8.03 -18.08 33.85
N GLY A 557 -8.09 -18.53 35.11
CA GLY A 557 -7.59 -19.85 35.49
C GLY A 557 -6.09 -20.04 35.24
N GLY A 558 -5.30 -18.97 35.33
CA GLY A 558 -3.86 -18.94 35.03
C GLY A 558 -3.50 -18.38 33.65
N GLY A 559 -4.50 -17.98 32.85
CA GLY A 559 -4.33 -17.17 31.63
C GLY A 559 -4.38 -15.66 31.91
N VAL A 560 -4.47 -14.87 30.84
CA VAL A 560 -4.58 -13.39 30.88
C VAL A 560 -5.89 -12.91 30.25
N CYS A 561 -6.46 -11.84 30.76
CA CYS A 561 -7.69 -11.21 30.27
C CYS A 561 -7.36 -10.14 29.23
N ASP A 562 -7.18 -10.55 27.98
CA ASP A 562 -6.57 -9.67 26.97
C ASP A 562 -7.10 -9.84 25.55
N ALA A 563 -7.90 -10.89 25.26
CA ALA A 563 -8.41 -11.11 23.91
C ALA A 563 -9.55 -10.14 23.59
N CYS A 564 -9.47 -9.46 22.44
CA CYS A 564 -10.52 -8.60 21.92
C CYS A 564 -11.28 -9.26 20.75
N PRO A 565 -12.57 -8.95 20.59
CA PRO A 565 -13.25 -9.24 19.34
C PRO A 565 -12.64 -8.43 18.19
N LEU A 566 -12.61 -9.02 17.01
CA LEU A 566 -12.28 -8.33 15.77
C LEU A 566 -13.53 -7.59 15.27
N GLN A 567 -13.34 -6.39 14.73
CA GLN A 567 -14.42 -5.54 14.23
C GLN A 567 -13.99 -4.87 12.93
N GLY A 568 -14.95 -4.29 12.21
CA GLY A 568 -14.63 -3.38 11.11
C GLY A 568 -14.15 -2.04 11.66
N GLY A 569 -13.05 -1.53 11.14
CA GLY A 569 -12.45 -0.29 11.64
C GLY A 569 -11.32 0.24 10.78
N MET A 570 -10.71 1.32 11.25
CA MET A 570 -9.73 2.09 10.48
C MET A 570 -8.29 1.74 10.80
N THR A 571 -8.02 1.11 11.94
CA THR A 571 -6.65 0.71 12.31
C THR A 571 -6.24 -0.57 11.59
N THR A 572 -4.95 -0.82 11.47
CA THR A 572 -4.40 -2.08 10.93
C THR A 572 -4.76 -3.33 11.76
N ASN A 573 -5.22 -3.17 13.00
CA ASN A 573 -5.71 -4.25 13.87
C ASN A 573 -7.24 -4.43 13.83
N ASP A 574 -7.96 -3.52 13.18
CA ASP A 574 -9.36 -3.67 12.81
C ASP A 574 -9.44 -4.01 11.33
N GLU A 575 -10.57 -4.48 10.82
CA GLU A 575 -10.61 -5.00 9.45
C GLU A 575 -11.34 -4.12 8.45
N MET A 576 -10.90 -4.26 7.19
CA MET A 576 -11.55 -3.74 6.01
C MET A 576 -11.74 -4.82 4.95
N PHE A 577 -12.69 -4.59 4.05
CA PHE A 577 -13.00 -5.49 2.94
C PHE A 577 -13.32 -4.68 1.69
N ILE A 578 -12.32 -4.46 0.82
CA ILE A 578 -12.47 -3.60 -0.36
C ILE A 578 -11.91 -4.32 -1.60
N PRO A 579 -12.72 -4.63 -2.62
CA PRO A 579 -12.22 -4.97 -3.93
C PRO A 579 -11.78 -3.70 -4.68
N LEU A 580 -10.59 -3.78 -5.28
CA LEU A 580 -9.92 -2.69 -5.97
C LEU A 580 -9.64 -3.06 -7.43
N GLY A 581 -9.40 -2.08 -8.29
CA GLY A 581 -9.02 -2.32 -9.68
C GLY A 581 -9.38 -1.18 -10.62
N SER A 582 -9.42 -1.47 -11.91
CA SER A 582 -9.77 -0.49 -12.94
C SER A 582 -10.31 -1.16 -14.21
N TYR A 583 -11.13 -0.41 -14.95
CA TYR A 583 -11.67 -0.82 -16.25
C TYR A 583 -11.85 0.39 -17.16
N PHE A 584 -12.17 0.15 -18.43
CA PHE A 584 -12.73 1.16 -19.32
C PHE A 584 -13.92 0.59 -20.08
N VAL A 585 -14.75 1.45 -20.68
CA VAL A 585 -15.92 1.02 -21.46
C VAL A 585 -15.65 1.20 -22.95
N GLN A 586 -15.80 0.12 -23.71
CA GLN A 586 -15.61 0.10 -25.17
C GLN A 586 -16.90 -0.35 -25.87
N PRO A 587 -17.84 0.58 -26.16
CA PRO A 587 -19.06 0.24 -26.88
C PRO A 587 -18.76 -0.32 -28.29
N PRO A 588 -19.65 -1.17 -28.84
CA PRO A 588 -19.51 -1.65 -30.21
C PRO A 588 -19.53 -0.47 -31.20
N LEU A 589 -18.69 -0.60 -32.23
CA LEU A 589 -18.55 0.38 -33.33
C LEU A 589 -19.83 0.56 -34.14
#